data_AF-A0A7X6Q9Z9-F1
#
_entry.id   AF-A0A7X6Q9Z9-F1
#
_cell.length_a   1.000
_cell.length_b   1.000
_cell.length_c   1.000
_cell.angle_alpha   90.00
_cell.angle_beta   90.00
_cell.angle_gamma   90.00
#
_symmetry.space_group_name_H-M   'P 1'
#
loop_
_entity.id
_entity.type
_entity.pdbx_description
1 polymer ?
#
loop_
_entity_poly.entity_id
_entity_poly.type
_entity_poly.pdbx_seq_one_letter_code
_entity_poly.pdbx_strand_id
1 'polypeptide(L)'
;MTITKYAKEAEIHSLSVPKLEYAFFDSKMNSKSKMFYSYTPVTDKITTLQKSREITVIFPMKFSAISKQDQADGSKKEELFFKLNVEYKVVFRCESKAKVSEKVKKEIANQLVPRVIHPYFRQTVSEALQKAGLPPLHIPLIESYEDDEVEL
;
A
#
# COMPACT_ATOMS: atom_id res chain seq x y z
N MET A 1 25.81 1.99 -9.52
CA MET A 1 24.65 1.32 -10.15
C MET A 1 23.46 2.25 -10.07
N THR A 2 22.68 2.38 -11.15
CA THR A 2 21.43 3.15 -11.21
C THR A 2 20.23 2.25 -10.93
N ILE A 3 19.05 2.81 -10.62
CA ILE A 3 17.82 2.02 -10.47
C ILE A 3 17.43 1.28 -11.75
N THR A 4 17.59 1.88 -12.93
CA THR A 4 17.29 1.23 -14.22
C THR A 4 18.19 0.02 -14.45
N LYS A 5 19.47 0.12 -14.09
CA LYS A 5 20.39 -1.02 -14.19
C LYS A 5 20.00 -2.11 -13.18
N TYR A 6 19.67 -1.74 -11.95
CA TYR A 6 19.21 -2.68 -10.94
C TYR A 6 17.94 -3.43 -11.38
N ALA A 7 16.95 -2.71 -11.90
CA ALA A 7 15.67 -3.29 -12.34
C ALA A 7 15.82 -4.27 -13.51
N LYS A 8 16.90 -4.19 -14.30
CA LYS A 8 17.22 -5.16 -15.35
C LYS A 8 17.88 -6.44 -14.83
N GLU A 9 18.59 -6.35 -13.71
CA GLU A 9 19.39 -7.46 -13.14
C GLU A 9 18.71 -8.10 -11.92
N ALA A 10 17.57 -7.56 -11.48
CA ALA A 10 16.88 -7.98 -10.28
C ALA A 10 15.46 -8.47 -10.57
N GLU A 11 15.09 -9.56 -9.91
CA GLU A 11 13.75 -10.14 -9.92
C GLU A 11 13.07 -9.97 -8.55
N ILE A 12 11.74 -9.99 -8.53
CA ILE A 12 10.98 -10.14 -7.29
C ILE A 12 11.07 -11.62 -6.90
N HIS A 13 11.91 -11.93 -5.92
CA HIS A 13 12.08 -13.28 -5.42
C HIS A 13 10.91 -13.73 -4.54
N SER A 14 10.36 -12.82 -3.72
CA SER A 14 9.16 -13.11 -2.93
C SER A 14 8.37 -11.86 -2.57
N LEU A 15 7.06 -12.04 -2.39
CA LEU A 15 6.14 -11.06 -1.82
C LEU A 15 5.31 -11.77 -0.75
N SER A 16 5.23 -11.17 0.44
CA SER A 16 4.49 -11.75 1.58
C SER A 16 3.85 -10.68 2.44
N VAL A 17 2.87 -11.08 3.26
CA VAL A 17 2.18 -10.22 4.23
C VAL A 17 2.51 -10.71 5.64
N PRO A 18 3.65 -10.32 6.23
CA PRO A 18 4.03 -10.73 7.59
C PRO A 18 3.07 -10.26 8.68
N LYS A 19 2.38 -9.14 8.49
CA LYS A 19 1.43 -8.61 9.48
C LYS A 19 0.15 -8.10 8.81
N LEU A 20 -0.98 -8.54 9.34
CA LEU A 20 -2.32 -8.13 8.92
C LEU A 20 -3.16 -7.90 10.17
N GLU A 21 -3.62 -6.67 10.39
CA GLU A 21 -4.30 -6.28 11.63
C GLU A 21 -5.59 -5.52 11.32
N TYR A 22 -6.70 -6.02 11.88
CA TYR A 22 -8.03 -5.45 11.76
C TYR A 22 -8.40 -4.74 13.06
N ALA A 23 -9.01 -3.57 12.95
CA ALA A 23 -9.64 -2.91 14.08
C ALA A 23 -11.05 -2.43 13.71
N PHE A 24 -12.01 -2.81 14.54
CA PHE A 24 -13.44 -2.56 14.37
C PHE A 24 -13.92 -1.60 15.45
N PHE A 25 -14.70 -0.61 15.05
CA PHE A 25 -15.33 0.35 15.96
C PHE A 25 -16.81 0.45 15.62
N ASP A 26 -17.52 -0.67 15.71
CA ASP A 26 -18.90 -0.84 15.22
C ASP A 26 -19.89 0.20 15.77
N SER A 27 -19.68 0.66 17.02
CA SER A 27 -20.48 1.73 17.63
C SER A 27 -20.41 3.07 16.89
N LYS A 28 -19.45 3.23 15.98
CA LYS A 28 -19.22 4.42 15.15
C LYS A 28 -19.68 4.25 13.70
N MET A 29 -20.21 3.06 13.36
CA MET A 29 -20.82 2.80 12.07
C MET A 29 -22.28 3.26 12.13
N ASN A 30 -22.60 4.33 11.40
CA ASN A 30 -23.97 4.78 11.26
C ASN A 30 -24.49 4.49 9.85
N SER A 31 -25.54 3.68 9.76
CA SER A 31 -26.14 3.22 8.50
C SER A 31 -26.75 4.33 7.64
N LYS A 32 -27.00 5.52 8.22
CA LYS A 32 -27.51 6.69 7.52
C LYS A 32 -26.42 7.63 7.01
N SER A 33 -25.16 7.35 7.32
CA SER A 33 -24.02 8.21 6.96
C SER A 33 -23.41 7.83 5.61
N LYS A 34 -22.84 8.83 4.94
CA LYS A 34 -21.93 8.58 3.81
C LYS A 34 -20.64 7.96 4.34
N MET A 35 -20.18 6.90 3.69
CA MET A 35 -18.92 6.23 3.99
C MET A 35 -17.80 6.81 3.13
N PHE A 36 -16.66 7.07 3.75
CA PHE A 36 -15.45 7.57 3.10
C PHE A 36 -14.31 6.62 3.41
N TYR A 37 -13.46 6.40 2.41
CA TYR A 37 -12.32 5.50 2.52
C TYR A 37 -11.04 6.27 2.25
N SER A 38 -9.99 5.96 3.00
CA SER A 38 -8.65 6.47 2.75
C SER A 38 -7.63 5.36 2.91
N TYR A 39 -6.55 5.45 2.14
CA TYR A 39 -5.41 4.55 2.27
C TYR A 39 -4.12 5.29 1.99
N THR A 40 -3.06 4.88 2.66
CA THR A 40 -1.74 5.51 2.51
C THR A 40 -0.63 4.58 3.01
N PRO A 41 0.57 4.64 2.41
CA PRO A 41 1.77 4.07 3.02
C PRO A 41 2.11 4.76 4.35
N VAL A 42 2.67 4.00 5.29
CA VAL A 42 3.24 4.54 6.54
C VAL A 42 4.73 4.81 6.29
N THR A 43 5.01 5.92 5.61
CA THR A 43 6.30 6.22 5.00
C THR A 43 7.47 6.24 5.97
N ASP A 44 7.25 6.70 7.20
CA ASP A 44 8.23 6.73 8.30
C ASP A 44 8.64 5.34 8.81
N LYS A 45 7.86 4.30 8.47
CA LYS A 45 8.10 2.91 8.87
C LYS A 45 8.58 2.01 7.73
N ILE A 46 8.79 2.55 6.55
CA ILE A 46 9.37 1.80 5.44
C ILE A 46 10.83 1.49 5.78
N THR A 47 11.19 0.20 5.79
CA THR A 47 12.57 -0.22 6.03
C THR A 47 13.11 -0.93 4.80
N THR A 48 14.39 -0.71 4.52
CA THR A 48 15.10 -1.39 3.43
C THR A 48 16.39 -1.98 3.96
N LEU A 49 16.58 -3.28 3.78
CA LEU A 49 17.76 -4.01 4.20
C LEU A 49 18.37 -4.73 3.00
N GLN A 50 19.69 -4.64 2.82
CA GLN A 50 20.40 -5.46 1.86
C GLN A 50 21.24 -6.50 2.57
N LYS A 51 21.08 -7.77 2.19
CA LYS A 51 21.93 -8.88 2.63
C LYS A 51 22.40 -9.65 1.41
N SER A 52 23.71 -9.65 1.15
CA SER A 52 24.28 -10.29 -0.05
C SER A 52 23.60 -9.76 -1.33
N ARG A 53 23.00 -10.66 -2.11
CA ARG A 53 22.27 -10.41 -3.36
C ARG A 53 20.83 -9.94 -3.19
N GLU A 54 20.34 -9.87 -1.95
CA GLU A 54 18.93 -9.60 -1.69
C GLU A 54 18.71 -8.22 -1.08
N ILE A 55 17.71 -7.51 -1.61
CA ILE A 55 17.16 -6.31 -1.00
C ILE A 55 15.76 -6.65 -0.49
N THR A 56 15.57 -6.58 0.81
CA THR A 56 14.27 -6.71 1.46
C THR A 56 13.71 -5.32 1.73
N VAL A 57 12.47 -5.08 1.31
CA VAL A 57 11.71 -3.88 1.65
C VAL A 57 10.50 -4.28 2.49
N ILE A 58 10.38 -3.68 3.66
CA ILE A 58 9.17 -3.76 4.49
C ILE A 58 8.35 -2.50 4.22
N PHE A 59 7.13 -2.68 3.73
CA PHE A 59 6.27 -1.62 3.24
C PHE A 59 4.90 -1.67 3.95
N PRO A 60 4.74 -0.90 5.05
CA PRO A 60 3.49 -0.82 5.77
C PRO A 60 2.47 0.09 5.06
N MET A 61 1.23 -0.40 4.95
CA MET A 61 0.06 0.28 4.41
C MET A 61 -1.02 0.39 5.48
N LYS A 62 -1.80 1.47 5.41
CA LYS A 62 -3.00 1.67 6.22
C LYS A 62 -4.19 1.90 5.31
N PHE A 63 -5.32 1.32 5.68
CA PHE A 63 -6.64 1.63 5.14
C PHE A 63 -7.58 2.01 6.29
N SER A 64 -8.47 2.96 6.04
CA SER A 64 -9.44 3.47 7.02
C SER A 64 -10.78 3.70 6.34
N ALA A 65 -11.86 3.28 7.01
CA ALA A 65 -13.23 3.62 6.64
C ALA A 65 -13.83 4.53 7.72
N ILE A 66 -14.37 5.66 7.28
CA ILE A 66 -14.84 6.76 8.12
C ILE A 66 -16.29 7.08 7.74
N SER A 67 -17.15 7.26 8.73
CA SER A 67 -18.50 7.77 8.52
C SER A 67 -18.45 9.31 8.66
N LYS A 68 -19.09 10.04 7.73
CA LYS A 68 -19.28 11.49 7.90
C LYS A 68 -20.75 11.81 8.09
N GLN A 69 -21.03 12.59 9.12
CA GLN A 69 -22.34 13.17 9.39
C GLN A 69 -22.27 14.67 9.43
N ASP A 70 -23.21 15.31 8.75
CA ASP A 70 -23.47 16.74 8.92
C ASP A 70 -24.18 16.91 10.27
N GLN A 71 -23.56 17.66 11.17
CA GLN A 71 -24.17 18.05 12.43
C GLN A 71 -25.08 19.26 12.23
N ALA A 72 -26.04 19.45 13.15
CA ALA A 72 -26.99 20.56 13.11
C ALA A 72 -26.32 21.95 13.19
N ASP A 73 -25.09 22.02 13.70
CA ASP A 73 -24.27 23.23 13.78
C ASP A 73 -23.42 23.49 12.52
N GLY A 74 -23.57 22.66 11.48
CA GLY A 74 -22.78 22.74 10.25
C GLY A 74 -21.38 22.13 10.34
N SER A 75 -20.98 21.61 11.51
CA SER A 75 -19.74 20.85 11.66
C SER A 75 -19.88 19.44 11.09
N LYS A 76 -18.77 18.83 10.65
CA LYS A 76 -18.75 17.45 10.17
C LYS A 76 -18.18 16.55 11.25
N LYS A 77 -18.97 15.60 11.74
CA LYS A 77 -18.45 14.51 12.57
C LYS A 77 -17.85 13.46 11.67
N GLU A 78 -16.54 13.22 11.81
CA GLU A 78 -15.85 12.13 11.15
C GLU A 78 -15.57 11.02 12.18
N GLU A 79 -16.13 9.83 11.98
CA GLU A 79 -15.88 8.71 12.88
C GLU A 79 -15.27 7.52 12.14
N LEU A 80 -14.04 7.17 12.52
CA LEU A 80 -13.37 5.95 12.08
C LEU A 80 -14.14 4.74 12.63
N PHE A 81 -14.69 3.91 11.74
CA PHE A 81 -15.41 2.69 12.11
C PHE A 81 -14.68 1.40 11.73
N PHE A 82 -13.75 1.46 10.78
CA PHE A 82 -12.93 0.31 10.40
C PHE A 82 -11.51 0.75 10.02
N LYS A 83 -10.52 -0.05 10.43
CA LYS A 83 -9.12 0.17 10.10
C LYS A 83 -8.44 -1.16 9.78
N LEU A 84 -7.61 -1.12 8.75
CA LEU A 84 -6.76 -2.22 8.33
C LEU A 84 -5.31 -1.72 8.28
N ASN A 85 -4.43 -2.36 9.05
CA ASN A 85 -2.99 -2.18 8.89
C ASN A 85 -2.42 -3.44 8.23
N VAL A 86 -1.65 -3.26 7.16
CA VAL A 86 -1.00 -4.34 6.43
C VAL A 86 0.49 -4.04 6.35
N GLU A 87 1.34 -5.01 6.62
CA GLU A 87 2.76 -4.91 6.36
C GLU A 87 3.11 -5.86 5.22
N TYR A 88 3.60 -5.31 4.11
CA TYR A 88 4.13 -6.10 3.00
C TYR A 88 5.64 -6.28 3.16
N LYS A 89 6.14 -7.46 2.82
CA LYS A 89 7.56 -7.72 2.65
C LYS A 89 7.82 -8.14 1.21
N VAL A 90 8.61 -7.34 0.50
CA VAL A 90 9.07 -7.61 -0.86
C VAL A 90 10.56 -7.92 -0.81
N VAL A 91 10.98 -9.06 -1.36
CA VAL A 91 12.39 -9.44 -1.47
C VAL A 91 12.76 -9.42 -2.95
N PHE A 92 13.67 -8.54 -3.31
CA PHE A 92 14.30 -8.51 -4.61
C PHE A 92 15.62 -9.28 -4.55
N ARG A 93 15.88 -10.11 -5.57
CA ARG A 93 17.15 -10.80 -5.73
C ARG A 93 17.83 -10.29 -6.99
N CYS A 94 19.06 -9.82 -6.85
CA CYS A 94 19.89 -9.37 -7.96
C CYS A 94 20.96 -10.44 -8.28
N GLU A 95 21.22 -10.70 -9.55
CA GLU A 95 22.28 -11.61 -9.96
C GLU A 95 23.66 -11.13 -9.48
N SER A 96 23.85 -9.81 -9.51
CA SER A 96 25.04 -9.13 -9.03
C SER A 96 25.14 -9.17 -7.50
N LYS A 97 26.33 -9.51 -6.98
CA LYS A 97 26.66 -9.40 -5.55
C LYS A 97 26.99 -7.96 -5.14
N ALA A 98 26.94 -7.00 -6.05
CA ALA A 98 27.35 -5.63 -5.78
C ALA A 98 26.45 -4.98 -4.72
N LYS A 99 27.09 -4.25 -3.79
CA LYS A 99 26.36 -3.42 -2.82
C LYS A 99 25.65 -2.30 -3.55
N VAL A 100 24.37 -2.13 -3.26
CA VAL A 100 23.52 -1.09 -3.86
C VAL A 100 23.61 0.17 -2.99
N SER A 101 23.66 1.33 -3.63
CA SER A 101 23.71 2.60 -2.89
C SER A 101 22.39 2.88 -2.16
N GLU A 102 22.45 3.63 -1.06
CA GLU A 102 21.24 4.04 -0.32
C GLU A 102 20.26 4.85 -1.19
N LYS A 103 20.77 5.61 -2.17
CA LYS A 103 19.94 6.31 -3.16
C LYS A 103 19.06 5.33 -3.93
N VAL A 104 19.65 4.27 -4.49
CA VAL A 104 18.89 3.27 -5.26
C VAL A 104 17.93 2.50 -4.37
N LYS A 105 18.31 2.17 -3.13
CA LYS A 105 17.40 1.55 -2.16
C LYS A 105 16.16 2.42 -1.89
N LYS A 106 16.35 3.73 -1.69
CA LYS A 106 15.25 4.69 -1.54
C LYS A 106 14.39 4.77 -2.79
N GLU A 107 15.00 4.80 -3.98
CA GLU A 107 14.26 4.81 -5.25
C GLU A 107 13.42 3.52 -5.41
N ILE A 108 13.98 2.34 -5.06
CA ILE A 108 13.24 1.07 -5.05
C ILE A 108 12.03 1.17 -4.11
N ALA A 109 12.25 1.61 -2.87
CA ALA A 109 11.19 1.71 -1.87
C ALA A 109 10.10 2.72 -2.25
N ASN A 110 10.46 3.83 -2.91
CA ASN A 110 9.52 4.93 -3.20
C ASN A 110 8.86 4.83 -4.58
N GLN A 111 9.47 4.17 -5.56
CA GLN A 111 8.98 4.12 -6.93
C GLN A 111 8.52 2.72 -7.34
N LEU A 112 9.34 1.70 -7.06
CA LEU A 112 9.09 0.34 -7.53
C LEU A 112 8.12 -0.41 -6.61
N VAL A 113 8.39 -0.42 -5.31
CA VAL A 113 7.61 -1.18 -4.32
C VAL A 113 6.13 -0.78 -4.31
N PRO A 114 5.74 0.50 -4.34
CA PRO A 114 4.33 0.89 -4.39
C PRO A 114 3.60 0.26 -5.58
N ARG A 115 4.23 0.22 -6.75
CA ARG A 115 3.65 -0.39 -7.96
C ARG A 115 3.50 -1.89 -7.83
N VAL A 116 4.50 -2.55 -7.24
CA VAL A 116 4.49 -4.00 -7.00
C VAL A 116 3.39 -4.39 -6.01
N ILE A 117 3.25 -3.67 -4.89
CA ILE A 117 2.30 -4.04 -3.84
C ILE A 117 0.86 -3.62 -4.15
N HIS A 118 0.64 -2.59 -4.98
CA HIS A 118 -0.68 -1.98 -5.13
C HIS A 118 -1.76 -2.99 -5.53
N PRO A 119 -1.56 -3.88 -6.52
CA PRO A 119 -2.55 -4.90 -6.85
C PRO A 119 -2.92 -5.80 -5.64
N TYR A 120 -1.91 -6.20 -4.86
CA TYR A 120 -2.11 -7.03 -3.67
C TYR A 120 -2.83 -6.27 -2.55
N PHE A 121 -2.55 -4.98 -2.40
CA PHE A 121 -3.25 -4.12 -1.45
C PHE A 121 -4.71 -3.92 -1.83
N ARG A 122 -5.01 -3.71 -3.12
CA ARG A 122 -6.40 -3.64 -3.61
C ARG A 122 -7.17 -4.90 -3.23
N GLN A 123 -6.59 -6.08 -3.49
CA GLN A 123 -7.19 -7.35 -3.11
C GLN A 123 -7.35 -7.49 -1.59
N THR A 124 -6.29 -7.17 -0.82
CA THR A 124 -6.30 -7.28 0.65
C THR A 124 -7.39 -6.41 1.26
N VAL A 125 -7.59 -5.19 0.76
CA VAL A 125 -8.67 -4.30 1.20
C VAL A 125 -10.04 -4.87 0.85
N SER A 126 -10.24 -5.37 -0.37
CA SER A 126 -11.51 -5.97 -0.79
C SER A 126 -11.89 -7.17 0.09
N GLU A 127 -10.95 -8.08 0.34
CA GLU A 127 -11.16 -9.22 1.23
C GLU A 127 -11.42 -8.78 2.67
N ALA A 128 -10.72 -7.75 3.14
CA ALA A 128 -10.89 -7.24 4.49
C ALA A 128 -12.27 -6.63 4.71
N LEU A 129 -12.79 -5.86 3.74
CA LEU A 129 -14.13 -5.30 3.78
C LEU A 129 -15.20 -6.40 3.74
N GLN A 130 -15.02 -7.42 2.87
CA GLN A 130 -15.93 -8.55 2.80
C GLN A 130 -15.97 -9.33 4.14
N LYS A 131 -14.82 -9.61 4.73
CA LYS A 131 -14.71 -10.26 6.05
C LYS A 131 -15.33 -9.41 7.17
N ALA A 132 -15.30 -8.10 7.03
CA ALA A 132 -15.93 -7.14 7.95
C ALA A 132 -17.45 -6.99 7.73
N GLY A 133 -18.05 -7.63 6.71
CA GLY A 133 -19.44 -7.42 6.33
C GLY A 133 -19.73 -6.03 5.74
N LEU A 134 -18.69 -5.33 5.29
CA LEU A 134 -18.78 -3.99 4.70
C LEU A 134 -18.93 -4.08 3.17
N PRO A 135 -19.52 -3.05 2.52
CA PRO A 135 -19.58 -3.00 1.08
C PRO A 135 -18.19 -3.14 0.43
N PRO A 136 -18.05 -3.91 -0.65
CA PRO A 136 -16.77 -4.04 -1.33
C PRO A 136 -16.35 -2.69 -1.92
N LEU A 137 -15.04 -2.40 -1.83
CA LEU A 137 -14.44 -1.21 -2.43
C LEU A 137 -13.43 -1.63 -3.48
N HIS A 138 -13.60 -1.12 -4.70
CA HIS A 138 -12.59 -1.20 -5.73
C HIS A 138 -11.67 0.03 -5.65
N ILE A 139 -10.52 -0.14 -5.02
CA ILE A 139 -9.44 0.86 -5.07
C ILE A 139 -9.02 1.04 -6.55
N PRO A 140 -8.84 2.27 -7.06
CA PRO A 140 -8.43 2.52 -8.44
C PRO A 140 -7.01 2.00 -8.70
N LEU A 141 -6.66 1.77 -9.97
CA LEU A 141 -5.28 1.49 -10.36
C LEU A 141 -4.41 2.74 -10.08
N ILE A 142 -3.12 2.54 -9.81
CA ILE A 142 -2.17 3.66 -9.87
C ILE A 142 -2.09 4.04 -11.35
N GLU A 143 -2.39 5.30 -11.69
CA GLU A 143 -2.24 5.82 -13.05
C GLU A 143 -0.84 5.48 -13.55
N SER A 144 -0.80 4.75 -14.67
CA SER A 144 0.42 4.55 -15.45
C SER A 144 0.98 5.92 -15.81
N TYR A 145 2.30 6.06 -15.87
CA TYR A 145 2.92 7.12 -16.68
C TYR A 145 2.71 6.75 -18.17
N GLU A 146 1.46 6.62 -18.62
CA GLU A 146 1.06 6.57 -20.02
C GLU A 146 0.84 8.02 -20.48
N ASP A 147 1.89 8.83 -20.34
CA ASP A 147 2.10 10.02 -21.18
C ASP A 147 3.27 9.68 -22.09
N ASP A 148 3.00 8.84 -23.09
CA ASP A 148 3.65 8.90 -24.38
C ASP A 148 2.59 8.36 -25.37
N GLU A 149 1.95 9.31 -26.04
CA GLU A 149 1.02 9.10 -27.14
C GLU A 149 1.58 8.04 -28.11
N VAL A 150 0.91 6.90 -28.22
CA VAL A 150 0.97 6.11 -29.44
C VAL A 150 -0.26 6.50 -30.25
N GLU A 151 -0.08 7.48 -31.13
CA GLU A 151 -1.02 7.73 -32.22
C GLU A 151 -1.22 6.42 -33.00
N LEU A 152 -2.49 6.03 -33.16
CA LEU A 152 -2.94 5.08 -34.18
C LEU A 152 -3.60 5.83 -35.32
#